data_AF-A0A6I7HL75-F1
#
_entry.id   AF-A0A6I7HL75-F1
#
_cell.length_a   1.000
_cell.length_b   1.000
_cell.length_c   1.000
_cell.angle_alpha   90.00
_cell.angle_beta   90.00
_cell.angle_gamma   90.00
#
_symmetry.space_group_name_H-M   'P 1'
#
loop_
_entity.id
_entity.type
_entity.pdbx_description
1 polymer ?
#
loop_
_entity_poly.entity_id
_entity_poly.type
_entity_poly.pdbx_seq_one_letter_code
_entity_poly.pdbx_strand_id
1 'polypeptide(L)'
;MAYFVKVIPPNKRARVHTGECKFCRDGQGMENQDKGTGPTYWYPCYPNPGLETLASAKEYMASLGLRYDNTGLCTYCMREEI
;
A
#
# COMPACT_ATOMS: atom_id res chain seq x y z
N MET A 1 15.29 1.32 -5.11
CA MET A 1 14.03 2.00 -4.72
C MET A 1 13.26 1.03 -3.86
N ALA A 2 12.70 1.47 -2.72
CA ALA A 2 12.00 0.58 -1.80
C ALA A 2 10.50 0.61 -2.06
N TYR A 3 9.86 -0.56 -2.15
CA TYR A 3 8.42 -0.68 -2.40
C TYR A 3 7.68 -1.16 -1.16
N PHE A 4 6.47 -0.66 -0.98
CA PHE A 4 5.62 -1.01 0.14
C PHE A 4 4.18 -1.19 -0.34
N VAL A 5 3.46 -2.10 0.29
CA VAL A 5 2.04 -2.33 0.05
C VAL A 5 1.26 -1.79 1.23
N LYS A 6 0.42 -0.78 0.98
CA LYS A 6 -0.54 -0.28 1.96
C LYS A 6 -1.83 -1.07 1.84
N VAL A 7 -2.24 -1.74 2.91
CA VAL A 7 -3.43 -2.58 2.98
C VAL A 7 -4.47 -1.90 3.85
N ILE A 8 -5.69 -1.76 3.33
CA ILE A 8 -6.83 -1.07 3.96
C ILE A 8 -8.01 -2.04 3.99
N PRO A 9 -8.08 -2.91 5.02
CA PRO A 9 -9.12 -3.94 5.13
C PRO A 9 -10.56 -3.42 5.05
N PRO A 10 -10.93 -2.28 5.67
CA PRO A 10 -12.29 -1.73 5.56
C PRO A 10 -12.77 -1.50 4.13
N ASN A 11 -11.86 -1.08 3.26
CA ASN A 11 -12.16 -0.73 1.87
C ASN A 11 -11.78 -1.84 0.88
N LYS A 12 -11.38 -3.03 1.37
CA LYS A 12 -10.84 -4.12 0.54
C LYS A 12 -9.74 -3.65 -0.42
N ARG A 13 -9.00 -2.61 -0.02
CA ARG A 13 -8.08 -1.89 -0.89
C ARG A 13 -6.64 -2.22 -0.54
N ALA A 14 -5.82 -2.49 -1.56
CA ALA A 14 -4.37 -2.55 -1.44
C ALA A 14 -3.71 -1.69 -2.53
N ARG A 15 -2.61 -1.00 -2.20
CA ARG A 15 -1.84 -0.20 -3.17
C ARG A 15 -0.34 -0.34 -2.96
N VAL A 16 0.41 -0.41 -4.06
CA VAL A 16 1.87 -0.35 -4.05
C VAL A 16 2.35 1.10 -4.02
N HIS A 17 3.40 1.39 -3.25
CA HIS A 17 4.02 2.68 -3.07
C HIS A 17 5.55 2.58 -3.09
N THR A 18 6.26 3.63 -3.52
CA THR A 18 7.74 3.76 -3.49
C THR A 18 8.33 4.16 -2.12
N GLY A 19 7.55 4.11 -1.03
CA GLY A 19 8.01 4.51 0.33
C GLY A 19 8.25 6.01 0.54
N GLU A 20 8.58 6.76 -0.52
CA GLU A 20 8.79 8.21 -0.51
C GLU A 20 7.49 9.02 -0.54
N CYS A 21 6.34 8.34 -0.60
CA CYS A 21 5.03 8.96 -0.69
C CYS A 21 4.66 9.68 0.61
N LYS A 22 5.05 10.96 0.74
CA LYS A 22 4.71 11.82 1.89
C LYS A 22 3.21 11.82 2.19
N PHE A 23 2.36 11.91 1.17
CA PHE A 23 0.90 11.86 1.32
C PHE A 23 0.41 10.57 2.00
N CYS A 24 0.98 9.43 1.64
CA CYS A 24 0.54 8.16 2.22
C CYS A 24 1.21 7.88 3.57
N ARG A 25 2.44 8.37 3.78
CA ARG A 25 3.29 8.17 4.95
C ARG A 25 2.91 9.06 6.13
N ASP A 26 2.76 10.37 5.90
CA ASP A 26 2.54 11.37 6.96
C ASP A 26 1.08 11.41 7.42
N GLY A 27 0.38 10.31 7.19
CA GLY A 27 -0.98 10.16 7.62
C GLY A 27 -2.00 11.01 6.90
N GLN A 28 -1.73 11.74 5.81
CA GLN A 28 -2.85 12.29 5.00
C GLN A 28 -3.65 11.18 4.28
N GLY A 29 -3.01 10.04 4.02
CA GLY A 29 -3.69 8.79 3.67
C GLY A 29 -4.23 8.00 4.88
N MET A 30 -4.00 8.47 6.11
CA MET A 30 -4.47 7.91 7.40
C MET A 30 -5.36 8.89 8.19
N GLU A 31 -5.54 10.12 7.74
CA GLU A 31 -6.52 11.11 8.20
C GLU A 31 -7.93 10.62 7.91
N ASN A 32 -8.03 9.54 7.13
CA ASN A 32 -9.10 8.56 7.24
C ASN A 32 -8.60 7.34 8.03
N GLN A 33 -8.78 7.34 9.35
CA GLN A 33 -9.02 6.09 10.09
C GLN A 33 -10.37 5.46 9.68
N ASP A 34 -11.06 6.06 8.72
CA ASP A 34 -12.50 6.12 8.75
C ASP A 34 -13.12 5.23 7.68
N LYS A 35 -14.10 4.45 8.15
CA LYS A 35 -15.10 3.65 7.42
C LYS A 35 -14.92 2.12 7.42
N GLY A 36 -14.39 1.54 8.50
CA GLY A 36 -14.73 0.15 8.87
C GLY A 36 -13.78 -0.51 9.89
N THR A 37 -14.10 -1.73 10.33
CA THR A 37 -13.34 -2.47 11.34
C THR A 37 -12.08 -3.12 10.76
N GLY A 38 -10.90 -2.68 11.21
CA GLY A 38 -9.60 -3.34 10.98
C GLY A 38 -8.44 -2.35 10.83
N PRO A 39 -7.24 -2.65 11.38
CA PRO A 39 -6.10 -1.73 11.27
C PRO A 39 -5.60 -1.68 9.83
N THR A 40 -5.50 -0.48 9.27
CA THR A 40 -4.71 -0.22 8.06
C THR A 40 -3.24 -0.45 8.37
N TYR A 41 -2.51 -1.13 7.49
CA TYR A 41 -1.10 -1.44 7.72
C TYR A 41 -0.26 -1.35 6.45
N TRP A 42 1.06 -1.33 6.65
CA TRP A 42 2.06 -1.34 5.60
C TRP A 42 2.82 -2.66 5.60
N TYR A 43 3.09 -3.20 4.42
CA TYR A 43 3.96 -4.34 4.23
C TYR A 43 5.08 -4.01 3.23
N PRO A 44 6.36 -4.16 3.62
CA PRO A 44 6.86 -4.36 4.97
C PRO A 44 6.46 -3.22 5.91
N CYS A 45 6.48 -3.46 7.22
CA CYS A 45 6.15 -2.40 8.19
C CYS A 45 7.15 -1.25 8.06
N TYR A 46 6.70 -0.02 7.87
CA TYR A 46 7.59 1.14 7.86
C TYR A 46 8.18 1.38 9.27
N PRO A 47 9.45 1.79 9.44
CA PRO A 47 10.45 2.16 8.43
C PRO A 47 11.41 1.01 8.05
N ASN A 48 10.93 -0.23 7.94
CA ASN A 48 11.78 -1.32 7.42
C ASN A 48 12.18 -1.05 5.96
N PRO A 49 13.26 -1.68 5.46
CA PRO A 49 13.85 -1.38 4.14
C PRO A 49 12.92 -1.52 2.90
N GLY A 50 11.67 -1.94 3.08
CA GLY A 50 10.73 -2.18 1.98
C GLY A 50 11.10 -3.41 1.15
N LEU A 51 10.32 -3.67 0.12
CA LEU A 51 10.61 -4.67 -0.91
C LEU A 51 11.52 -4.04 -1.96
N GLU A 52 12.49 -4.80 -2.45
CA GLU A 52 13.50 -4.29 -3.39
C GLU A 52 12.93 -4.08 -4.80
N THR A 53 11.86 -4.79 -5.15
CA THR A 53 11.28 -4.75 -6.50
C THR A 53 9.78 -4.53 -6.50
N LEU A 54 9.28 -3.90 -7.56
CA LEU A 54 7.86 -3.77 -7.84
C LEU A 54 7.18 -5.14 -8.01
N ALA A 55 7.90 -6.12 -8.58
CA ALA A 55 7.40 -7.48 -8.76
C ALA A 55 7.05 -8.12 -7.40
N SER A 56 7.96 -8.07 -6.42
CA SER A 56 7.70 -8.59 -5.07
C SER A 56 6.53 -7.89 -4.37
N ALA A 57 6.34 -6.59 -4.61
CA ALA A 57 5.19 -5.86 -4.08
C ALA A 57 3.87 -6.30 -4.73
N LYS A 58 3.87 -6.56 -6.05
CA LYS A 58 2.72 -7.10 -6.78
C LYS A 58 2.41 -8.54 -6.34
N GLU A 59 3.42 -9.38 -6.11
CA GLU A 59 3.26 -10.74 -5.58
C GLU A 59 2.61 -10.75 -4.20
N TYR A 60 3.12 -9.92 -3.27
CA TYR A 60 2.49 -9.76 -1.97
C TYR A 60 1.04 -9.29 -2.10
N MET A 61 0.78 -8.28 -2.95
CA MET A 61 -0.57 -7.77 -3.17
C MET A 61 -1.51 -8.85 -3.73
N ALA A 62 -1.02 -9.71 -4.64
CA ALA A 62 -1.79 -10.85 -5.14
C ALA A 62 -2.05 -11.91 -4.05
N SER A 63 -1.09 -12.12 -3.14
CA SER A 63 -1.21 -13.07 -2.03
C SER A 63 -2.28 -12.71 -0.99
N LEU A 64 -2.74 -11.44 -0.95
CA LEU A 64 -3.83 -10.99 -0.09
C LEU A 64 -5.18 -11.66 -0.44
N GLY A 65 -5.29 -12.26 -1.61
CA GLY A 65 -6.44 -13.03 -2.06
C GLY A 65 -7.66 -12.19 -2.46
N LEU A 66 -8.75 -12.88 -2.79
CA LEU A 66 -9.98 -12.29 -3.34
C LEU A 66 -10.72 -11.33 -2.39
N ARG A 67 -10.31 -11.27 -1.12
CA ARG A 67 -10.85 -10.30 -0.15
C ARG A 67 -10.47 -8.86 -0.52
N TYR A 68 -9.40 -8.66 -1.28
CA TYR A 68 -8.93 -7.35 -1.72
C TYR A 68 -9.08 -7.25 -3.24
N ASP A 69 -10.23 -6.79 -3.69
CA ASP A 69 -10.56 -6.61 -5.12
C ASP A 69 -10.07 -5.27 -5.67
N ASN A 70 -9.92 -4.27 -4.79
CA ASN A 70 -9.44 -2.96 -5.14
C ASN A 70 -7.92 -2.89 -4.99
N THR A 71 -7.18 -3.43 -5.96
CA THR A 71 -5.71 -3.47 -5.97
C THR A 71 -5.09 -2.55 -7.03
N GLY A 72 -3.80 -2.24 -6.94
CA GLY A 72 -3.10 -1.46 -7.98
C GLY A 72 -1.91 -0.65 -7.47
N LEU A 73 -1.43 0.26 -8.33
CA LEU A 73 -0.34 1.18 -8.00
C LEU A 73 -0.90 2.50 -7.43
N CYS A 74 -0.16 3.14 -6.54
CA CYS A 74 -0.53 4.46 -6.05
C CYS A 74 -0.37 5.52 -7.14
N THR A 75 -1.46 6.16 -7.54
CA THR A 75 -1.48 7.19 -8.58
C THR A 75 -0.65 8.44 -8.28
N TYR A 76 -0.28 8.65 -7.01
CA TYR A 76 0.52 9.80 -6.58
C TYR A 76 2.03 9.54 -6.66
N CYS A 77 2.50 8.41 -6.14
CA CYS A 77 3.93 8.11 -6.05
C CYS A 77 4.42 7.04 -7.03
N MET A 78 3.53 6.37 -7.75
CA MET A 78 3.86 5.38 -8.78
C MET A 78 3.44 5.88 -10.17
N ARG A 79 3.31 7.20 -10.39
CA ARG A 79 2.79 7.75 -11.65
C ARG A 79 3.61 7.34 -12.88
N GLU A 80 4.91 7.17 -12.73
CA GLU A 80 5.82 6.76 -13.81
C GLU A 80 5.76 5.26 -14.12
N GLU A 81 5.05 4.49 -13.31
CA GLU A 81 4.95 3.02 -13.38
C GLU A 81 3.53 2.55 -13.78
N ILE A 82 2.61 3.49 -14.02
CA ILE A 82 1.21 3.27 -14.45
C ILE A 82 1.12 3.35 -15.96
#